data_AF-A0A5J6YW32-F1
#
_entry.id   AF-A0A5J6YW32-F1
#
_cell.length_a   1.000
_cell.length_b   1.000
_cell.length_c   1.000
_cell.angle_alpha   90.00
_cell.angle_beta   90.00
_cell.angle_gamma   90.00
#
_symmetry.space_group_name_H-M   'P 1'
#
loop_
_entity.id
_entity.type
_entity.pdbx_description
1 polymer ?
#
loop_
_entity_poly.entity_id
_entity_poly.type
_entity_poly.pdbx_seq_one_letter_code
_entity_poly.pdbx_strand_id
1 'polypeptide(L)'
;MKNASHPPETEAQERWTVDGIEDSPHGPLARLERGDGSTFDLPLRLLPEGLREGDLLAVQDGPDGVTVRILVAETLERHEASQAQLEALNNAESDVQDDDGEITV
;
A
#
# COMPACT_ATOMS: atom_id res chain seq x y z
N MET A 1 -16.47 18.67 36.60
CA MET A 1 -15.26 18.47 35.77
C MET A 1 -15.76 18.09 34.39
N LYS A 2 -15.29 18.80 33.36
CA LYS A 2 -15.84 18.72 32.00
C LYS A 2 -15.34 17.42 31.39
N ASN A 3 -16.22 16.44 31.21
CA ASN A 3 -15.92 15.28 30.36
C ASN A 3 -15.69 15.85 28.96
N ALA A 4 -14.44 15.82 28.51
CA ALA A 4 -14.11 16.17 27.14
C ALA A 4 -14.77 15.14 26.24
N SER A 5 -15.93 15.51 25.68
CA SER A 5 -16.48 14.88 24.50
C SER A 5 -15.42 14.96 23.41
N HIS A 6 -14.68 13.87 23.21
CA HIS A 6 -14.05 13.67 21.92
C HIS A 6 -15.20 13.63 20.89
N PRO A 7 -15.17 14.46 19.84
CA PRO A 7 -16.13 14.32 18.75
C PRO A 7 -16.02 12.88 18.22
N PRO A 8 -17.07 12.30 17.62
CA PRO A 8 -16.92 11.04 16.90
C PRO A 8 -15.91 11.33 15.79
N GLU A 9 -14.66 10.95 16.01
CA GLU A 9 -13.67 10.82 14.96
C GLU A 9 -14.36 9.91 13.96
N THR A 10 -14.79 10.47 12.83
CA THR A 10 -15.28 9.73 11.68
C THR A 10 -14.45 8.46 11.61
N GLU A 11 -15.03 7.29 11.90
CA GLU A 11 -14.29 6.03 12.02
C GLU A 11 -13.51 5.86 10.71
N ALA A 12 -12.25 6.30 10.72
CA ALA A 12 -11.44 6.34 9.53
C ALA A 12 -11.19 4.87 9.26
N GLN A 13 -11.91 4.34 8.28
CA GLN A 13 -11.90 2.93 7.94
C GLN A 13 -10.45 2.46 7.89
N GLU A 14 -10.08 1.55 8.77
CA GLU A 14 -8.70 1.11 8.93
C GLU A 14 -8.19 0.59 7.58
N ARG A 15 -6.99 1.03 7.19
CA ARG A 15 -6.38 0.68 5.90
C ARG A 15 -5.06 -0.02 6.13
N TRP A 16 -4.87 -1.10 5.38
CA TRP A 16 -3.60 -1.83 5.35
C TRP A 16 -3.03 -1.83 3.94
N THR A 17 -1.72 -1.67 3.82
CA THR A 17 -1.00 -1.87 2.56
C THR A 17 -0.35 -3.24 2.58
N VAL A 18 -0.40 -3.98 1.48
CA VAL A 18 0.37 -5.22 1.33
C VAL A 18 1.82 -4.86 1.06
N ASP A 19 2.68 -5.00 2.06
CA ASP A 19 4.12 -4.72 1.95
C ASP A 19 4.85 -5.82 1.19
N GLY A 20 4.46 -7.08 1.43
CA GLY A 20 5.10 -8.23 0.79
C GLY A 20 4.28 -9.52 0.87
N ILE A 21 4.54 -10.46 -0.03
CA ILE A 21 4.01 -11.83 0.03
C ILE A 21 5.17 -12.81 0.05
N GLU A 22 5.26 -13.61 1.11
CA GLU A 22 6.41 -14.48 1.38
C GLU A 22 5.95 -15.93 1.56
N ASP A 23 6.65 -16.87 0.94
CA ASP A 23 6.47 -18.30 1.22
C ASP A 23 7.06 -18.66 2.59
N SER A 24 6.28 -19.39 3.39
CA SER A 24 6.73 -19.92 4.68
C SER A 24 6.53 -21.43 4.76
N PRO A 25 7.21 -22.13 5.69
CA PRO A 25 7.00 -23.56 5.92
C PRO A 25 5.56 -23.95 6.24
N HIS A 26 4.73 -22.99 6.66
CA HIS A 26 3.32 -23.19 7.02
C HIS A 26 2.35 -22.65 5.95
N GLY A 27 2.88 -22.27 4.78
CA GLY A 27 2.13 -21.68 3.67
C GLY A 27 2.45 -20.19 3.47
N PRO A 28 1.92 -19.57 2.40
CA PRO A 28 2.20 -18.18 2.09
C PRO A 28 1.62 -17.23 3.15
N LEU A 29 2.43 -16.23 3.51
CA LEU A 29 2.09 -15.13 4.41
C LEU A 29 2.09 -13.83 3.62
N ALA A 30 1.18 -12.92 3.98
CA ALA A 30 1.23 -11.54 3.54
C ALA A 30 1.69 -10.68 4.71
N ARG A 31 2.71 -9.86 4.48
CA ARG A 31 3.11 -8.80 5.39
C ARG A 31 2.27 -7.56 5.08
N LEU A 32 1.61 -7.04 6.10
CA LEU A 32 0.70 -5.91 6.01
C LEU A 32 1.24 -4.74 6.82
N GLU A 33 1.21 -3.55 6.24
CA GLU A 33 1.54 -2.29 6.91
C GLU A 33 0.26 -1.52 7.26
N ARG A 34 0.14 -1.05 8.50
CA ARG A 34 -0.96 -0.21 8.96
C ARG A 34 -0.73 1.26 8.62
N GLY A 35 -1.78 2.07 8.66
CA GLY A 35 -1.67 3.53 8.50
C GLY A 35 -0.75 4.22 9.53
N ASP A 36 -0.48 3.59 10.68
CA ASP A 36 0.48 4.08 11.68
C ASP A 36 1.94 3.65 11.42
N GLY A 37 2.18 2.87 10.36
CA GLY A 37 3.50 2.36 9.97
C GLY A 37 3.92 1.05 10.64
N SER A 38 3.11 0.50 11.55
CA SER A 38 3.36 -0.83 12.11
C SER A 38 3.10 -1.93 11.08
N THR A 39 3.96 -2.95 11.07
CA THR A 39 3.81 -4.13 10.20
C THR A 39 3.45 -5.39 10.97
N PHE A 40 2.69 -6.28 10.33
CA PHE A 40 2.32 -7.59 10.89
C PHE A 40 2.02 -8.61 9.77
N ASP A 41 2.17 -9.90 10.07
CA ASP A 41 1.98 -10.96 9.09
C ASP A 41 0.64 -11.67 9.27
N LEU A 42 -0.06 -11.95 8.17
CA LEU A 42 -1.25 -12.79 8.14
C LEU A 42 -1.10 -13.93 7.11
N PRO A 43 -1.62 -15.13 7.40
CA PRO A 43 -1.74 -16.17 6.40
C PRO A 43 -2.53 -15.68 5.19
N LEU A 44 -1.96 -15.81 3.99
CA LEU A 44 -2.57 -15.29 2.74
C LEU A 44 -3.97 -15.87 2.51
N ARG A 45 -4.23 -17.10 2.97
CA ARG A 45 -5.54 -17.76 2.93
C ARG A 45 -6.66 -17.09 3.74
N LEU A 46 -6.33 -16.17 4.65
CA LEU A 46 -7.30 -15.39 5.42
C LEU A 46 -7.63 -14.06 4.76
N LEU A 47 -6.91 -13.70 3.69
CA LEU A 47 -7.09 -12.49 2.93
C LEU A 47 -7.89 -12.78 1.65
N PRO A 48 -8.51 -11.75 1.05
CA PRO A 48 -9.17 -11.91 -0.25
C PRO A 48 -8.21 -12.44 -1.31
N GLU A 49 -8.74 -13.30 -2.18
CA GLU A 49 -7.99 -13.84 -3.32
C GLU A 49 -7.57 -12.76 -4.31
N GLY A 50 -6.48 -13.00 -5.05
CA GLY A 50 -5.96 -12.07 -6.05
C GLY A 50 -5.12 -10.92 -5.49
N LEU A 51 -4.83 -10.93 -4.18
CA LEU A 51 -3.93 -9.99 -3.51
C LEU A 51 -2.54 -9.93 -4.19
N ARG A 52 -1.99 -8.73 -4.30
CA ARG A 52 -0.65 -8.43 -4.80
C ARG A 52 0.08 -7.49 -3.84
N GLU A 53 1.40 -7.50 -3.93
CA GLU A 53 2.23 -6.52 -3.26
C GLU A 53 1.86 -5.10 -3.74
N GLY A 54 1.73 -4.18 -2.79
CA GLY A 54 1.26 -2.81 -3.02
C GLY A 54 -0.25 -2.61 -3.00
N ASP A 55 -1.08 -3.67 -2.93
CA ASP A 55 -2.53 -3.53 -2.81
C ASP A 55 -2.92 -2.79 -1.52
N LEU A 56 -3.93 -1.94 -1.62
CA LEU A 56 -4.55 -1.29 -0.48
C LEU A 56 -5.80 -2.06 -0.05
N LEU A 57 -5.89 -2.36 1.24
CA LEU A 57 -6.98 -3.10 1.85
C LEU A 57 -7.80 -2.19 2.76
N ALA A 58 -9.12 -2.25 2.64
CA ALA A 58 -10.03 -1.67 3.62
C ALA A 58 -10.46 -2.72 4.63
N VAL A 59 -10.41 -2.34 5.90
CA VAL A 59 -10.77 -3.16 7.05
C VAL A 59 -12.04 -2.59 7.65
N GLN A 60 -13.06 -3.42 7.83
CA GLN A 60 -14.24 -3.09 8.62
C GLN A 60 -14.41 -4.09 9.74
N ASP A 61 -14.52 -3.57 10.96
CA ASP A 61 -15.14 -4.30 12.05
C ASP A 61 -16.66 -4.40 11.80
N GLY A 62 -17.18 -5.62 11.91
CA GLY A 62 -18.59 -5.93 11.80
C GLY A 62 -19.04 -6.87 12.92
N PRO A 63 -20.36 -7.08 13.06
CA PRO A 63 -20.92 -7.98 14.08
C PRO A 63 -20.44 -9.43 13.92
N ASP A 64 -20.03 -9.82 12.71
CA ASP A 64 -19.49 -11.14 12.37
C ASP A 64 -17.94 -11.20 12.43
N GLY A 65 -17.29 -10.13 12.89
CA GLY A 65 -15.84 -10.00 12.96
C GLY A 65 -15.27 -9.03 11.92
N VAL A 66 -13.98 -9.19 11.61
CA VAL A 66 -13.24 -8.29 10.72
C VAL A 66 -13.42 -8.69 9.26
N THR A 67 -13.87 -7.76 8.43
CA THR A 67 -13.98 -7.92 6.97
C THR A 67 -12.87 -7.14 6.28
N VAL A 68 -12.14 -7.79 5.37
CA VAL A 68 -11.05 -7.19 4.58
C VAL A 68 -11.42 -7.23 3.11
N ARG A 69 -11.26 -6.10 2.41
CA ARG A 69 -11.51 -5.99 0.96
C ARG A 69 -10.39 -5.25 0.25
N ILE A 70 -10.09 -5.67 -0.98
CA ILE A 70 -9.10 -4.99 -1.84
C ILE A 70 -9.73 -3.73 -2.43
N LEU A 71 -9.06 -2.61 -2.31
CA LEU A 71 -9.41 -1.34 -2.92
C LEU A 71 -8.74 -1.24 -4.29
N VAL A 72 -9.25 -2.02 -5.25
CA VAL A 72 -8.65 -2.18 -6.59
C VAL A 72 -8.50 -0.85 -7.33
N ALA A 73 -9.51 0.04 -7.22
CA ALA A 73 -9.47 1.35 -7.87
C ALA A 73 -8.36 2.25 -7.28
N GLU A 74 -8.28 2.38 -5.95
CA GLU A 74 -7.23 3.19 -5.31
C GLU A 74 -5.83 2.62 -5.54
N THR A 75 -5.71 1.28 -5.61
CA THR A 75 -4.43 0.63 -5.94
C THR A 75 -3.98 0.99 -7.35
N LEU A 76 -4.91 0.97 -8.33
CA LEU A 76 -4.60 1.36 -9.70
C LEU A 76 -4.20 2.84 -9.80
N GLU A 77 -4.94 3.73 -9.13
CA GLU A 77 -4.63 5.17 -9.11
C GLU A 77 -3.24 5.46 -8.53
N ARG A 78 -2.87 4.80 -7.41
CA ARG A 78 -1.52 4.92 -6.85
C ARG A 78 -0.45 4.41 -7.82
N HIS A 79 -0.69 3.27 -8.44
CA HIS A 79 0.26 2.69 -9.39
C HIS A 79 0.49 3.61 -10.61
N GLU A 80 -0.57 4.22 -11.14
CA GLU A 80 -0.45 5.21 -12.24
C GLU A 80 0.30 6.46 -11.79
N ALA A 81 0.01 7.00 -10.59
CA ALA A 81 0.71 8.17 -10.06
C ALA A 81 2.21 7.90 -9.83
N SER A 82 2.56 6.74 -9.28
CA SER A 82 3.95 6.33 -9.09
C SER A 82 4.69 6.14 -10.41
N GLN A 83 4.06 5.53 -11.41
CA GLN A 83 4.65 5.41 -12.75
C GLN A 83 4.89 6.78 -13.38
N ALA A 84 3.90 7.68 -13.37
CA ALA A 84 4.06 9.02 -13.91
C ALA A 84 5.20 9.80 -13.23
N GLN A 85 5.38 9.61 -11.92
CA GLN A 85 6.49 10.21 -11.18
C GLN A 85 7.85 9.62 -11.59
N LEU A 86 7.95 8.30 -11.76
CA LEU A 86 9.15 7.63 -12.26
C LEU A 86 9.50 8.07 -13.69
N GLU A 87 8.49 8.21 -14.56
CA GLU A 87 8.66 8.70 -15.92
C GLU A 87 9.14 10.16 -15.96
N ALA A 88 8.62 11.01 -15.07
CA ALA A 88 9.06 12.39 -14.94
C ALA A 88 10.53 12.48 -14.47
N LEU A 89 10.93 11.64 -13.51
CA LEU A 89 12.32 11.54 -13.06
C LEU A 89 13.25 11.08 -14.20
N ASN A 90 12.89 10.01 -14.91
CA ASN A 90 13.70 9.50 -16.03
C ASN A 90 13.85 10.52 -17.17
N ASN A 91 12.79 11.25 -17.51
CA ASN A 91 12.87 12.30 -18.53
C ASN A 91 13.75 13.47 -18.07
N ALA A 92 13.68 13.86 -16.79
CA ALA A 92 14.54 14.89 -16.23
C ALA A 92 16.02 14.47 -16.20
N GLU A 93 16.32 13.20 -15.95
CA GLU A 93 17.69 12.67 -16.00
C GLU A 93 18.22 12.54 -17.43
N SER A 94 17.35 12.20 -18.40
CA SER A 94 17.72 12.13 -19.82
C SER A 94 18.04 13.51 -20.43
N ASP A 95 17.34 14.57 -20.00
CA ASP A 95 17.60 15.96 -20.42
C ASP A 95 18.99 16.46 -19.96
N VAL A 96 19.49 15.95 -18.84
CA VAL A 96 20.82 16.29 -18.30
C VAL A 96 21.95 15.48 -18.95
N GLN A 97 21.64 14.29 -19.50
CA GLN A 97 22.64 13.43 -20.16
C GLN A 97 22.88 13.74 -21.64
N ASP A 98 21.93 14.36 -22.34
CA ASP A 98 22.09 14.75 -23.76
C ASP A 98 23.02 15.98 -23.95
N ASP A 99 23.43 16.66 -22.87
CA ASP A 99 24.32 17.84 -22.91
C ASP A 99 25.82 17.49 -22.74
N ASP A 100 26.18 16.28 -22.26
CA ASP A 100 27.58 15.88 -21.99
C ASP A 100 28.08 14.76 -22.94
N GLY A 101 27.66 14.83 -24.21
CA GLY A 101 28.06 13.90 -25.27
C GLY A 101 29.49 14.07 -25.80
N GLU A 102 30.48 14.41 -24.97
CA GLU A 102 31.91 14.39 -25.34
C GLU A 102 32.68 13.36 -24.50
N ILE A 103 32.48 12.07 -24.78
CA ILE A 103 33.43 11.04 -24.37
C ILE A 103 34.56 11.02 -25.41
N THR A 104 35.63 11.77 -25.14
CA THR A 104 36.87 11.67 -25.93
C THR A 104 37.55 10.34 -25.62
N VAL A 105 37.69 9.48 -26.65
CA VAL A 105 38.45 8.21 -26.63
C VAL A 105 39.94 8.41 -26.91
#